data_AF-A0A1H0PBQ4-F1
#
_entry.id   AF-A0A1H0PBQ4-F1
#
_cell.length_a   1.000
_cell.length_b   1.000
_cell.length_c   1.000
_cell.angle_alpha   90.00
_cell.angle_beta   90.00
_cell.angle_gamma   90.00
#
_symmetry.space_group_name_H-M   'P 1'
#
loop_
_entity.id
_entity.type
_entity.pdbx_description
1 polymer ?
#
loop_
_entity_poly.entity_id
_entity_poly.type
_entity_poly.pdbx_seq_one_letter_code
_entity_poly.pdbx_strand_id
1 'polypeptide(L)'
;MYATLLHQYQLVLSSRGALLDYCETIFPEHLAEPIPSYNNDSMGSLMRHVANTYLGWLLNFLQQEQRPYFTKDNHKNLQAIRSMFDQVNVVVNDFLQQYKDDINVPLTLPREGETAQILTPLELFTHVITHEFHHKGQLANMSRQLGYTPVDTDVIRD
;
A
#
# COMPACT_ATOMS: atom_id res chain seq x y z
N MET A 1 -0.51 22.80 -3.33
CA MET A 1 0.06 21.45 -3.49
C MET A 1 -0.92 20.36 -3.07
N TYR A 2 -1.62 20.53 -1.95
CA TYR A 2 -2.64 19.59 -1.45
C TYR A 2 -3.60 19.03 -2.51
N ALA A 3 -4.30 19.88 -3.29
CA ALA A 3 -5.22 19.42 -4.34
C ALA A 3 -4.54 18.54 -5.42
N THR A 4 -3.30 18.86 -5.80
CA THR A 4 -2.51 18.07 -6.75
C THR A 4 -2.19 16.68 -6.18
N LEU A 5 -1.81 16.60 -4.91
CA LEU A 5 -1.50 15.33 -4.25
C LEU A 5 -2.74 14.47 -4.04
N LEU A 6 -3.90 15.07 -3.75
CA LEU A 6 -5.18 14.35 -3.75
C LEU A 6 -5.50 13.78 -5.13
N HIS A 7 -5.31 14.56 -6.19
CA HIS A 7 -5.53 14.07 -7.55
C HIS A 7 -4.55 12.96 -7.94
N GLN A 8 -3.28 13.10 -7.55
CA GLN A 8 -2.29 12.03 -7.69
C GLN A 8 -2.75 10.76 -6.95
N TYR A 9 -3.25 10.89 -5.72
CA TYR A 9 -3.75 9.73 -4.99
C TYR A 9 -4.98 9.09 -5.64
N GLN A 10 -5.88 9.88 -6.25
CA GLN A 10 -6.98 9.34 -7.05
C GLN A 10 -6.50 8.45 -8.21
N LEU A 11 -5.36 8.79 -8.85
CA LEU A 11 -4.74 7.93 -9.86
C LEU A 11 -4.24 6.62 -9.24
N VAL A 12 -3.65 6.67 -8.04
CA VAL A 12 -3.24 5.47 -7.29
C VAL A 12 -4.44 4.59 -6.96
N LEU A 13 -5.54 5.18 -6.45
CA LEU A 13 -6.78 4.46 -6.16
C LEU A 13 -7.36 3.78 -7.40
N SER A 14 -7.34 4.48 -8.53
CA SER A 14 -7.77 3.97 -9.82
C SER A 14 -6.95 2.75 -10.27
N SER A 15 -5.61 2.85 -10.19
CA SER A 15 -4.68 1.74 -10.48
C SER A 15 -4.86 0.56 -9.52
N ARG A 16 -5.04 0.81 -8.22
CA ARG A 16 -5.29 -0.23 -7.22
C ARG A 16 -6.63 -0.92 -7.44
N GLY A 17 -7.67 -0.15 -7.82
CA GLY A 17 -8.98 -0.68 -8.18
C GLY A 17 -8.87 -1.72 -9.29
N ALA A 18 -8.16 -1.38 -10.38
CA ALA A 18 -7.93 -2.33 -11.48
C ALA A 18 -7.24 -3.63 -11.04
N LEU A 19 -6.25 -3.55 -10.15
CA LEU A 19 -5.61 -4.73 -9.56
C LEU A 19 -6.61 -5.56 -8.73
N LEU A 20 -7.39 -4.91 -7.87
CA LEU A 20 -8.33 -5.61 -6.98
C LEU A 20 -9.49 -6.23 -7.78
N ASP A 21 -9.95 -5.58 -8.83
CA ASP A 21 -10.98 -6.09 -9.74
C ASP A 21 -10.43 -7.29 -10.54
N TYR A 22 -9.18 -7.22 -11.00
CA TYR A 22 -8.50 -8.38 -11.58
C TYR A 22 -8.40 -9.56 -10.62
N CYS A 23 -8.11 -9.30 -9.33
CA CYS A 23 -8.08 -10.36 -8.32
C CYS A 23 -9.43 -11.06 -8.12
N GLU A 24 -10.56 -10.50 -8.56
CA GLU A 24 -11.86 -11.22 -8.57
C GLU A 24 -11.89 -12.40 -9.55
N THR A 25 -11.01 -12.39 -10.55
CA THR A 25 -10.85 -13.48 -11.52
C THR A 25 -9.91 -14.59 -11.03
N ILE A 26 -9.24 -14.38 -9.90
CA ILE A 26 -8.32 -15.33 -9.28
C ILE A 26 -9.08 -16.20 -8.28
N PHE A 27 -8.74 -17.50 -8.24
CA PHE A 27 -9.32 -18.42 -7.26
C PHE A 27 -8.96 -17.95 -5.84
N PRO A 28 -9.91 -17.87 -4.89
CA PRO A 28 -9.63 -17.38 -3.55
C PRO A 28 -8.46 -18.09 -2.86
N GLU A 29 -8.28 -19.38 -3.10
CA GLU A 29 -7.19 -20.19 -2.55
C GLU A 29 -5.82 -19.72 -3.05
N HIS A 30 -5.74 -19.33 -4.33
CA HIS A 30 -4.51 -18.85 -4.96
C HIS A 30 -4.08 -17.47 -4.45
N LEU A 31 -5.00 -16.65 -3.91
CA LEU A 31 -4.62 -15.40 -3.24
C LEU A 31 -3.78 -15.65 -1.98
N ALA A 32 -4.03 -16.77 -1.29
CA ALA A 32 -3.31 -17.16 -0.08
C ALA A 32 -2.20 -18.19 -0.35
N GLU A 33 -2.02 -18.62 -1.60
CA GLU A 33 -1.04 -19.64 -1.98
C GLU A 33 0.40 -19.11 -1.88
N PRO A 34 1.28 -19.78 -1.11
CA PRO A 34 2.69 -19.46 -1.06
C PRO A 34 3.40 -19.69 -2.39
N ILE A 35 4.16 -18.69 -2.85
CA ILE A 35 4.95 -18.80 -4.08
C ILE A 35 6.45 -18.91 -3.73
N PRO A 36 7.13 -20.03 -4.05
CA PRO A 36 8.52 -20.26 -3.64
C PRO A 36 9.50 -19.17 -4.09
N SER A 37 9.32 -18.60 -5.28
CA SER A 37 10.20 -17.54 -5.80
C SER A 37 10.04 -16.20 -5.07
N TYR A 38 9.06 -16.08 -4.19
CA TYR A 38 8.78 -14.88 -3.37
C TYR A 38 8.93 -15.21 -1.88
N ASN A 39 9.96 -15.98 -1.50
CA ASN A 39 10.20 -16.40 -0.11
C ASN A 39 9.01 -17.11 0.56
N ASN A 40 8.20 -17.81 -0.24
CA ASN A 40 6.93 -18.42 0.18
C ASN A 40 5.88 -17.41 0.70
N ASP A 41 5.94 -16.15 0.26
CA ASP A 41 4.84 -15.21 0.40
C ASP A 41 3.74 -15.49 -0.63
N SER A 42 2.53 -15.01 -0.33
CA SER A 42 1.35 -15.07 -1.19
C SER A 42 0.95 -13.69 -1.70
N MET A 43 0.09 -13.64 -2.73
CA MET A 43 -0.41 -12.37 -3.24
C MET A 43 -1.11 -11.56 -2.13
N GLY A 44 -1.91 -12.24 -1.32
CA GLY A 44 -2.54 -11.69 -0.13
C GLY A 44 -1.52 -11.14 0.87
N SER A 45 -0.49 -11.93 1.23
CA SER A 45 0.48 -11.49 2.24
C SER A 45 1.24 -10.24 1.78
N LEU A 46 1.50 -10.11 0.48
CA LEU A 46 2.14 -8.94 -0.12
C LEU A 46 1.22 -7.71 -0.15
N MET A 47 -0.07 -7.88 -0.46
CA MET A 47 -1.05 -6.77 -0.37
C MET A 47 -1.20 -6.27 1.07
N ARG A 48 -1.19 -7.17 2.05
CA ARG A 48 -1.18 -6.81 3.47
C ARG A 48 0.12 -6.08 3.86
N HIS A 49 1.27 -6.51 3.33
CA HIS A 49 2.55 -5.81 3.52
C HIS A 49 2.46 -4.37 3.02
N VAL A 50 1.97 -4.15 1.80
CA VAL A 50 1.74 -2.80 1.25
C VAL A 50 0.84 -1.96 2.17
N ALA A 51 -0.31 -2.51 2.59
CA ALA A 51 -1.21 -1.79 3.49
C ALA A 51 -0.52 -1.41 4.82
N ASN A 52 0.23 -2.34 5.41
CA ASN A 52 1.00 -2.06 6.62
C ASN A 52 2.14 -1.05 6.39
N THR A 53 2.72 -0.95 5.19
CA THR A 53 3.68 0.11 4.86
C THR A 53 3.05 1.49 4.95
N TYR A 54 1.81 1.66 4.46
CA TYR A 54 1.06 2.92 4.63
C TYR A 54 0.82 3.24 6.10
N LEU A 55 0.29 2.28 6.88
CA LEU A 55 0.04 2.48 8.31
C LEU A 55 1.35 2.78 9.06
N GLY A 56 2.42 2.09 8.72
CA GLY A 56 3.73 2.27 9.33
C GLY A 56 4.20 3.70 9.13
N TRP A 57 4.38 4.12 7.90
CA TRP A 57 5.01 5.41 7.59
C TRP A 57 4.11 6.63 7.80
N LEU A 58 2.83 6.54 7.46
CA LEU A 58 1.95 7.71 7.47
C LEU A 58 1.18 7.90 8.79
N LEU A 59 1.11 6.85 9.62
CA LEU A 59 0.37 6.90 10.87
C LEU A 59 1.27 6.60 12.07
N ASN A 60 1.79 5.39 12.17
CA ASN A 60 2.45 4.90 13.38
C ASN A 60 3.85 5.47 13.58
N PHE A 61 4.55 5.84 12.51
CA PHE A 61 5.87 6.45 12.60
C PHE A 61 5.80 7.95 12.94
N LEU A 62 4.61 8.55 12.80
CA LEU A 62 4.33 9.95 13.15
C LEU A 62 3.65 10.12 14.50
N GLN A 63 2.88 9.13 14.95
CA GLN A 63 2.06 9.20 16.16
C GLN A 63 2.61 8.26 17.24
N GLN A 64 2.57 8.71 18.49
CA GLN A 64 2.97 7.88 19.64
C GLN A 64 1.92 6.79 19.98
N GLU A 65 0.66 7.00 19.62
CA GLU A 65 -0.41 6.01 19.78
C GLU A 65 -0.38 5.03 18.59
N GLN A 66 0.48 4.01 18.69
CA GLN A 66 0.66 3.01 17.65
C GLN A 66 -0.64 2.24 17.39
N ARG A 67 -1.23 2.41 16.20
CA ARG A 67 -2.35 1.58 15.77
C ARG A 67 -1.86 0.18 15.39
N PRO A 68 -2.65 -0.87 15.68
CA PRO A 68 -2.29 -2.22 15.32
C PRO A 68 -2.21 -2.37 13.78
N TYR A 69 -1.16 -3.05 13.33
CA TYR A 69 -1.04 -3.48 11.94
C TYR A 69 -2.05 -4.58 11.60
N PHE A 70 -2.35 -4.72 10.30
CA PHE A 70 -3.17 -5.82 9.80
C PHE A 70 -2.48 -7.17 10.01
N THR A 71 -3.25 -8.15 10.46
CA THR A 71 -2.77 -9.48 10.86
C THR A 71 -2.81 -10.46 9.68
N LYS A 72 -2.29 -11.67 9.91
CA LYS A 72 -2.27 -12.74 8.90
C LYS A 72 -3.66 -13.25 8.52
N ASP A 73 -4.74 -12.88 9.19
CA ASP A 73 -6.08 -13.34 8.76
C ASP A 73 -6.73 -12.40 7.75
N ASN A 74 -6.27 -11.15 7.66
CA ASN A 74 -6.85 -10.16 6.75
C ASN A 74 -6.53 -10.41 5.25
N HIS A 75 -5.62 -11.33 4.93
CA HIS A 75 -5.12 -11.50 3.56
C HIS A 75 -5.69 -12.71 2.80
N LYS A 76 -6.57 -13.50 3.43
CA LYS A 76 -7.04 -14.76 2.86
C LYS A 76 -8.29 -14.62 1.99
N ASN A 77 -8.91 -13.45 1.98
CA ASN A 77 -10.07 -13.18 1.13
C ASN A 77 -10.01 -11.75 0.60
N LEU A 78 -10.50 -11.56 -0.62
CA LEU A 78 -10.41 -10.28 -1.32
C LEU A 78 -11.23 -9.17 -0.65
N GLN A 79 -12.36 -9.51 -0.02
CA GLN A 79 -13.19 -8.54 0.69
C GLN A 79 -12.43 -7.91 1.86
N ALA A 80 -11.73 -8.72 2.66
CA ALA A 80 -10.89 -8.24 3.76
C ALA A 80 -9.74 -7.39 3.23
N ILE A 81 -9.16 -7.75 2.08
CA ILE A 81 -8.13 -6.94 1.41
C ILE A 81 -8.67 -5.58 0.99
N ARG A 82 -9.87 -5.51 0.39
CA ARG A 82 -10.54 -4.24 0.08
C ARG A 82 -10.73 -3.40 1.35
N SER A 83 -11.25 -4.01 2.42
CA SER A 83 -11.44 -3.31 3.70
C SER A 83 -10.13 -2.84 4.37
N MET A 84 -9.00 -3.52 4.14
CA MET A 84 -7.68 -3.01 4.55
C MET A 84 -7.33 -1.74 3.78
N PHE A 85 -7.51 -1.75 2.46
CA PHE A 85 -7.21 -0.59 1.63
C PHE A 85 -8.18 0.57 1.84
N ASP A 86 -9.43 0.33 2.22
CA ASP A 86 -10.35 1.39 2.63
C ASP A 86 -9.83 2.13 3.87
N GLN A 87 -9.26 1.41 4.83
CA GLN A 87 -8.61 2.03 6.00
C GLN A 87 -7.33 2.78 5.61
N VAL A 88 -6.54 2.25 4.68
CA VAL A 88 -5.38 2.95 4.10
C VAL A 88 -5.81 4.26 3.45
N ASN A 89 -6.95 4.30 2.75
CA ASN A 89 -7.45 5.51 2.11
C ASN A 89 -7.76 6.61 3.14
N VAL A 90 -8.34 6.23 4.28
CA VAL A 90 -8.56 7.17 5.41
C VAL A 90 -7.24 7.71 5.92
N VAL A 91 -6.26 6.83 6.18
CA VAL A 91 -4.92 7.23 6.66
C VAL A 91 -4.25 8.21 5.70
N VAL A 92 -4.28 7.95 4.39
CA VAL A 92 -3.68 8.84 3.40
C VAL A 92 -4.39 10.19 3.34
N ASN A 93 -5.72 10.21 3.37
CA ASN A 93 -6.49 11.46 3.35
C ASN A 93 -6.22 12.31 4.59
N ASP A 94 -6.22 11.69 5.77
CA ASP A 94 -5.92 12.37 7.04
C ASP A 94 -4.50 12.91 7.04
N PHE A 95 -3.52 12.12 6.58
CA PHE A 95 -2.13 12.56 6.44
C PHE A 95 -1.99 13.76 5.51
N LEU A 96 -2.56 13.70 4.30
CA LEU A 96 -2.46 14.80 3.34
C LEU A 96 -3.16 16.06 3.86
N GLN A 97 -4.29 15.91 4.56
CA GLN A 97 -4.99 17.03 5.18
C GLN A 97 -4.18 17.64 6.32
N GLN A 98 -3.56 16.81 7.17
CA GLN A 98 -2.72 17.25 8.27
C GLN A 98 -1.52 18.08 7.79
N TYR A 99 -0.87 17.67 6.71
CA TYR A 99 0.32 18.32 6.17
C TYR A 99 0.06 19.18 4.93
N LYS A 100 -1.19 19.61 4.71
CA LYS A 100 -1.60 20.35 3.50
C LYS A 100 -0.81 21.64 3.26
N ASP A 101 -0.42 22.32 4.35
CA ASP A 101 0.31 23.59 4.34
C ASP A 101 1.83 23.40 4.51
N ASP A 102 2.27 22.25 5.04
CA ASP A 102 3.65 21.97 5.46
C ASP A 102 4.26 20.72 4.81
N ILE A 103 3.77 20.31 3.64
CA ILE A 103 4.17 19.04 3.00
C ILE A 103 5.69 18.92 2.71
N ASN A 104 6.41 20.04 2.62
CA ASN A 104 7.87 20.09 2.39
C ASN A 104 8.66 20.42 3.67
N VAL A 105 8.00 20.61 4.80
CA VAL A 105 8.67 20.93 6.08
C VAL A 105 9.21 19.62 6.67
N PRO A 106 10.51 19.53 6.96
CA PRO A 106 11.08 18.31 7.52
C PRO A 106 10.51 17.96 8.90
N LEU A 107 10.24 16.68 9.09
CA LEU A 107 9.84 16.07 10.36
C LEU A 107 11.01 15.27 10.92
N THR A 108 11.23 15.37 12.22
CA THR A 108 12.16 14.49 12.94
C THR A 108 11.40 13.26 13.40
N LEU A 109 11.74 12.12 12.82
CA LEU A 109 11.08 10.85 13.07
C LEU A 109 11.92 10.04 14.06
N PRO A 110 11.44 9.87 15.31
CA PRO A 110 12.20 9.14 16.31
C PRO A 110 12.30 7.66 15.94
N ARG A 111 13.48 7.08 16.16
CA ARG A 111 13.73 5.65 15.98
C ARG A 111 14.47 5.15 17.21
N GLU A 112 13.91 4.17 17.91
CA GLU A 112 14.53 3.66 19.14
C GLU A 112 15.92 3.07 18.85
N GLY A 113 16.92 3.53 19.61
CA GLY A 113 18.30 3.02 19.51
C GLY A 113 19.09 3.46 18.27
N GLU A 114 18.53 4.32 17.41
CA GLU A 114 19.17 4.77 16.17
C GLU A 114 19.12 6.30 16.02
N THR A 115 19.88 6.85 15.07
CA THR A 115 19.79 8.27 14.70
C THR A 115 18.40 8.55 14.12
N ALA A 116 17.74 9.59 14.62
CA ALA A 116 16.44 10.02 14.11
C ALA A 116 16.52 10.33 12.61
N GLN A 117 15.51 9.92 11.87
CA GLN A 117 15.41 10.23 10.45
C GLN A 117 14.75 11.59 10.26
N ILE A 118 15.30 12.40 9.36
CA ILE A 118 14.71 13.69 8.98
C ILE A 118 14.14 13.54 7.58
N LEU A 119 12.81 13.54 7.48
CA LEU A 119 12.09 13.36 6.22
C LEU A 119 10.94 14.35 6.14
N THR A 120 10.60 14.78 4.94
CA THR A 120 9.42 15.60 4.66
C THR A 120 8.18 14.72 4.50
N PRO A 121 6.98 15.25 4.77
CA PRO A 121 5.73 14.56 4.45
C PRO A 121 5.61 14.14 2.97
N LEU A 122 6.15 14.94 2.06
CA LEU A 122 6.19 14.61 0.63
C LEU A 122 7.02 13.35 0.34
N GLU A 123 8.18 13.20 0.98
CA GLU A 123 9.01 12.00 0.85
C GLU A 123 8.29 10.76 1.38
N LEU A 124 7.63 10.87 2.53
CA LEU A 124 6.84 9.78 3.11
C LEU A 124 5.69 9.35 2.19
N PHE A 125 4.92 10.32 1.69
CA PHE A 125 3.81 10.05 0.76
C PHE A 125 4.30 9.43 -0.55
N THR A 126 5.39 9.96 -1.10
CA THR A 126 6.00 9.43 -2.33
C THR A 126 6.54 8.02 -2.12
N HIS A 127 7.18 7.75 -0.98
CA HIS A 127 7.70 6.43 -0.63
C HIS A 127 6.60 5.37 -0.63
N VAL A 128 5.50 5.60 0.09
CA VAL A 128 4.44 4.57 0.21
C VAL A 128 3.74 4.31 -1.13
N ILE A 129 3.56 5.33 -1.97
CA ILE A 129 2.99 5.16 -3.31
C ILE A 129 3.94 4.35 -4.20
N THR A 130 5.20 4.77 -4.31
CA THR A 130 6.18 4.06 -5.15
C THR A 130 6.38 2.62 -4.69
N HIS A 131 6.31 2.36 -3.38
CA HIS A 131 6.35 1.03 -2.79
C HIS A 131 5.11 0.18 -3.14
N GLU A 132 3.90 0.77 -3.18
CA GLU A 132 2.70 0.09 -3.69
C GLU A 132 2.89 -0.33 -5.16
N PHE A 133 3.39 0.56 -6.03
CA PHE A 133 3.63 0.23 -7.44
C PHE A 133 4.71 -0.84 -7.62
N HIS A 134 5.78 -0.79 -6.82
CA HIS A 134 6.81 -1.84 -6.79
C HIS A 134 6.20 -3.23 -6.54
N HIS A 135 5.38 -3.35 -5.48
CA HIS A 135 4.74 -4.62 -5.15
C HIS A 135 3.59 -4.99 -6.07
N LYS A 136 2.90 -4.03 -6.70
CA LYS A 136 1.92 -4.31 -7.75
C LYS A 136 2.54 -5.02 -8.96
N GLY A 137 3.74 -4.62 -9.36
CA GLY A 137 4.51 -5.33 -10.37
C GLY A 137 4.84 -6.77 -9.96
N GLN A 138 5.17 -6.99 -8.69
CA GLN A 138 5.37 -8.33 -8.15
C GLN A 138 4.07 -9.15 -8.14
N LEU A 139 2.94 -8.58 -7.74
CA LEU A 139 1.63 -9.25 -7.74
C LEU A 139 1.22 -9.73 -9.14
N ALA A 140 1.44 -8.92 -10.18
CA ALA A 140 1.22 -9.34 -11.55
C ALA A 140 2.06 -10.57 -11.91
N ASN A 141 3.35 -10.57 -11.55
CA ASN A 141 4.24 -11.71 -11.80
C ASN A 141 3.91 -12.94 -10.96
N MET A 142 3.49 -12.77 -9.71
CA MET A 142 2.98 -13.84 -8.86
C MET A 142 1.78 -14.52 -9.51
N SER A 143 0.81 -13.73 -9.99
CA SER A 143 -0.38 -14.29 -10.66
C SER A 143 -0.03 -15.06 -11.94
N ARG A 144 0.99 -14.64 -12.70
CA ARG A 144 1.50 -15.40 -13.87
C ARG A 144 2.02 -16.77 -13.49
N GLN A 145 2.73 -16.90 -12.37
CA GLN A 145 3.24 -18.20 -11.90
C GLN A 145 2.12 -19.15 -11.47
N LEU A 146 0.98 -18.59 -11.06
CA LEU A 146 -0.25 -19.33 -10.72
C LEU A 146 -1.13 -19.63 -11.95
N GLY A 147 -0.64 -19.34 -13.17
CA GLY A 147 -1.32 -19.65 -14.43
C GLY A 147 -2.27 -18.57 -14.94
N TYR A 148 -2.30 -17.38 -14.35
CA TYR A 148 -3.16 -16.27 -14.79
C TYR A 148 -2.48 -15.35 -15.79
N THR A 149 -3.30 -14.65 -16.58
CA THR A 149 -2.83 -13.54 -17.43
C THR A 149 -3.22 -12.23 -16.74
N PRO A 150 -2.27 -11.46 -16.18
CA PRO A 150 -2.59 -10.22 -15.50
C PRO A 150 -3.03 -9.14 -16.48
N VAL A 151 -3.99 -8.34 -16.03
CA VAL A 151 -4.43 -7.13 -16.73
C VAL A 151 -3.42 -5.99 -16.56
N ASP A 152 -3.54 -4.97 -17.40
CA ASP A 152 -2.85 -3.72 -17.15
C ASP A 152 -3.44 -3.02 -15.92
N THR A 153 -2.58 -2.66 -14.98
CA THR A 153 -2.96 -1.99 -13.75
C THR A 153 -2.33 -0.60 -13.64
N ASP A 154 -1.62 -0.11 -14.67
CA ASP A 154 -0.96 1.19 -14.65
C ASP A 154 -1.95 2.35 -14.41
N VAL A 155 -1.43 3.51 -14.01
CA VAL A 155 -2.22 4.74 -13.93
C VAL A 155 -2.71 5.18 -15.31
N ILE A 156 -1.94 4.90 -16.37
CA ILE A 156 -2.33 5.07 -17.77
C ILE A 156 -2.62 3.68 -18.32
N ARG A 157 -3.91 3.37 -18.52
CA ARG A 157 -4.38 2.10 -19.04
C ARG A 157 -5.60 2.31 -19.93
N ASP A 158 -5.81 1.37 -20.86
CA ASP A 158 -6.90 1.38 -21.84
C ASP A 158 -8.25 0.94 -21.24
#